data_AF-A0A1H3F1D1-F1
#
_entry.id   AF-A0A1H3F1D1-F1
#
_cell.length_a   1.000
_cell.length_b   1.000
_cell.length_c   1.000
_cell.angle_alpha   90.00
_cell.angle_beta   90.00
_cell.angle_gamma   90.00
#
_symmetry.space_group_name_H-M   'P 1'
#
loop_
_entity.id
_entity.type
_entity.pdbx_description
1 polymer ?
#
loop_
_entity_poly.entity_id
_entity_poly.type
_entity_poly.pdbx_seq_one_letter_code
_entity_poly.pdbx_strand_id
1 'polypeptide(L)'
;MTYDNFKSDVLIELKKHFEGEASITIKSFIKNNGKKLDGIIISTNDSNISPTIYLNPLYHRYLEGLPIKEIVREIIQINNSNKVYKGFDTNQFLDFDEAKNHIFFKLVNYERNKELLQDLPHMKFLDLAVVFGFFVESDNSDFASILIHNSHLNYWEINTDDLYKIALYNTPNLFSHKISNLFDTVISLSEKISPGSLNELDFSELDFEKTKSNNNFFILTNKYGINGASCILYRGLLKKIAKEKNTNLIVIPSSIHEGATCFAI
;
A
#
# COMPACT_ATOMS: atom_id res chain seq x y z
N MET A 1 25.14 17.47 2.57
CA MET A 1 24.08 18.49 2.51
C MET A 1 23.01 18.16 3.54
N THR A 2 22.36 19.14 4.18
CA THR A 2 21.24 18.88 5.11
C THR A 2 19.97 18.51 4.34
N TYR A 3 18.98 17.90 5.01
CA TYR A 3 17.72 17.53 4.36
C TYR A 3 16.94 18.74 3.83
N ASP A 4 16.91 19.85 4.57
CA ASP A 4 16.19 21.06 4.12
C ASP A 4 16.87 21.73 2.92
N ASN A 5 18.20 21.71 2.86
CA ASN A 5 18.92 22.18 1.68
C ASN A 5 18.64 21.28 0.47
N PHE A 6 18.61 19.95 0.68
CA PHE A 6 18.24 19.00 -0.37
C PHE A 6 16.83 19.27 -0.92
N LYS A 7 15.84 19.46 -0.05
CA LYS A 7 14.47 19.79 -0.46
C LYS A 7 14.43 21.08 -1.30
N SER A 8 15.19 22.09 -0.87
CA SER A 8 15.25 23.39 -1.54
C SER A 8 15.88 23.27 -2.94
N ASP A 9 17.01 22.57 -3.06
CA ASP A 9 17.70 22.37 -4.33
C ASP A 9 16.85 21.59 -5.33
N VAL A 10 16.21 20.49 -4.89
CA VAL A 10 15.28 19.72 -5.72
C VAL A 10 14.11 20.58 -6.19
N LEU A 11 13.54 21.39 -5.30
CA LEU A 11 12.42 22.29 -5.63
C LEU A 11 12.82 23.34 -6.67
N ILE A 12 14.02 23.93 -6.54
CA ILE A 12 14.55 24.92 -7.49
C ILE A 12 14.74 24.30 -8.87
N GLU A 13 15.39 23.14 -8.96
CA GLU A 13 15.64 22.45 -10.22
C GLU A 13 14.33 22.03 -10.91
N LEU A 14 13.34 21.54 -10.15
CA LEU A 14 12.03 21.21 -10.71
C LEU A 14 11.29 22.46 -11.21
N LYS A 15 11.29 23.56 -10.43
CA LYS A 15 10.69 24.83 -10.88
C LYS A 15 11.34 25.35 -12.15
N LYS A 16 12.66 25.20 -12.28
CA LYS A 16 13.39 25.54 -13.50
C LYS A 16 13.02 24.63 -14.67
N HIS A 17 12.76 23.35 -14.44
CA HIS A 17 12.36 22.43 -15.52
C HIS A 17 10.95 22.70 -16.06
N PHE A 18 9.99 23.03 -15.18
CA PHE A 18 8.59 23.21 -15.56
C PHE A 18 8.24 24.65 -15.98
N GLU A 19 9.15 25.62 -15.84
CA GLU A 19 9.05 27.02 -16.34
C GLU A 19 7.67 27.73 -16.25
N GLY A 20 6.86 27.41 -15.23
CA GLY A 20 5.52 27.99 -15.03
C GLY A 20 4.35 27.19 -15.62
N GLU A 21 4.60 26.06 -16.29
CA GLU A 21 3.58 25.12 -16.76
C GLU A 21 2.93 24.31 -15.62
N ALA A 22 3.62 24.23 -14.47
CA ALA A 22 3.15 23.49 -13.30
C ALA A 22 3.43 24.25 -11.99
N SER A 23 2.52 24.09 -11.03
CA SER A 23 2.75 24.47 -9.64
C SER A 23 3.38 23.31 -8.87
N ILE A 24 4.48 23.58 -8.17
CA ILE A 24 5.24 22.56 -7.44
C ILE A 24 5.28 22.93 -5.98
N THR A 25 4.78 22.04 -5.13
CA THR A 25 4.72 22.24 -3.68
C THR A 25 5.30 21.05 -2.93
N ILE A 26 5.91 21.32 -1.77
CA ILE A 26 6.32 20.30 -0.81
C ILE A 26 5.32 20.33 0.34
N LYS A 27 4.75 19.18 0.68
CA LYS A 27 3.87 19.01 1.84
C LYS A 27 4.36 17.85 2.70
N SER A 28 4.17 17.97 4.01
CA SER A 28 4.45 16.89 4.95
C SER A 28 3.21 16.03 5.15
N PHE A 29 3.39 14.71 5.16
CA PHE A 29 2.34 13.71 5.32
C PHE A 29 2.69 12.76 6.45
N ILE A 30 1.68 12.37 7.21
CA ILE A 30 1.79 11.28 8.19
C ILE A 30 1.36 9.99 7.48
N LYS A 31 2.29 9.07 7.30
CA LYS A 31 2.03 7.72 6.79
C LYS A 31 1.73 6.76 7.93
N ASN A 32 1.38 5.53 7.53
CA ASN A 32 1.18 4.44 8.46
C ASN A 32 2.37 4.28 9.43
N ASN A 33 2.06 3.95 10.68
CA ASN A 33 2.97 3.87 11.82
C ASN A 33 3.60 5.22 12.22
N GLY A 34 2.92 6.34 11.94
CA GLY A 34 3.36 7.68 12.36
C GLY A 34 4.58 8.23 11.60
N LYS A 35 4.96 7.60 10.49
CA LYS A 35 6.13 8.03 9.71
C LYS A 35 5.82 9.35 9.00
N LYS A 36 6.51 10.43 9.38
CA LYS A 36 6.41 11.73 8.72
C LYS A 36 7.31 11.75 7.48
N LEU A 37 6.71 12.02 6.33
CA LEU A 37 7.40 12.10 5.04
C LEU A 37 7.07 13.43 4.36
N ASP A 38 8.06 14.04 3.73
CA ASP A 38 7.81 15.18 2.85
C ASP A 38 7.61 14.67 1.42
N GLY A 39 6.54 15.10 0.78
CA GLY A 39 6.19 14.75 -0.59
C GLY A 39 6.16 15.97 -1.49
N ILE A 40 6.66 15.82 -2.71
CA ILE A 40 6.48 16.77 -3.80
C ILE A 40 5.16 16.47 -4.50
N ILE A 41 4.38 17.53 -4.73
CA ILE A 41 3.20 17.53 -5.57
C ILE A 41 3.49 18.44 -6.76
N ILE A 42 3.32 17.91 -7.97
CA ILE A 42 3.43 18.65 -9.23
C ILE A 42 2.03 18.73 -9.84
N SER A 43 1.43 19.92 -9.84
CA SER A 43 0.08 20.16 -10.34
C SER A 43 0.13 20.99 -11.62
N THR A 44 -0.30 20.38 -12.72
CA THR A 44 -0.44 20.98 -14.05
C THR A 44 -1.90 21.36 -14.30
N ASN A 45 -2.15 22.39 -15.10
CA ASN A 45 -3.52 22.86 -15.40
C ASN A 45 -4.45 21.78 -16.00
N ASP A 46 -3.88 20.79 -16.70
CA ASP A 46 -4.63 19.74 -17.40
C ASP A 46 -4.87 18.48 -16.54
N SER A 47 -4.58 18.51 -15.23
CA SER A 47 -4.67 17.32 -14.37
C SER A 47 -5.29 17.64 -13.01
N ASN A 48 -6.42 17.02 -12.72
CA ASN A 48 -7.07 17.12 -11.40
C ASN A 48 -6.39 16.25 -10.33
N ILE A 49 -5.50 15.33 -10.75
CA ILE A 49 -4.77 14.44 -9.85
C ILE A 49 -3.27 14.63 -10.06
N SER A 50 -2.54 14.71 -8.95
CA SER A 50 -1.09 14.81 -8.91
C SER A 50 -0.53 13.71 -8.01
N PRO A 51 0.45 12.90 -8.49
CA PRO A 51 1.11 11.94 -7.63
C PRO A 51 1.88 12.68 -6.53
N THR A 52 1.91 12.11 -5.33
CA THR A 52 2.79 12.57 -4.24
C THR A 52 4.09 11.79 -4.28
N ILE A 53 5.20 12.45 -4.60
CA ILE A 53 6.52 11.82 -4.71
C ILE A 53 7.31 12.10 -3.43
N TYR A 54 7.54 11.07 -2.61
CA TYR A 54 8.20 11.23 -1.30
C TYR A 54 9.70 11.48 -1.42
N LEU A 55 10.17 12.53 -0.75
CA LEU A 55 11.56 12.99 -0.77
C LEU A 55 12.48 12.20 0.16
N ASN A 56 11.97 11.63 1.25
CA ASN A 56 12.84 10.94 2.23
C ASN A 56 13.59 9.75 1.61
N PRO A 57 12.97 8.84 0.84
CA PRO A 57 13.70 7.75 0.17
C PRO A 57 14.75 8.28 -0.83
N LEU A 58 14.41 9.34 -1.57
CA LEU A 58 15.31 9.97 -2.54
C LEU A 58 16.51 10.64 -1.85
N TYR A 59 16.29 11.19 -0.65
CA TYR A 59 17.36 11.76 0.16
C TYR A 59 18.33 10.69 0.66
N HIS A 60 17.85 9.51 1.04
CA HIS A 60 18.75 8.39 1.38
C HIS A 60 19.65 8.02 0.19
N ARG A 61 19.08 7.93 -1.01
CA ARG A 61 19.86 7.67 -2.24
C ARG A 61 20.82 8.79 -2.59
N TYR A 62 20.47 10.05 -2.30
CA TYR A 62 21.40 11.16 -2.41
C TYR A 62 22.61 10.99 -1.47
N LEU A 63 22.38 10.56 -0.23
CA LEU A 63 23.45 10.29 0.73
C LEU A 63 24.35 9.11 0.31
N GLU A 64 23.81 8.18 -0.47
CA GLU A 64 24.54 7.07 -1.11
C GLU A 64 25.32 7.50 -2.37
N GLY A 65 25.24 8.77 -2.77
CA GLY A 65 26.04 9.36 -3.86
C GLY A 65 25.25 9.68 -5.14
N LEU A 66 23.93 9.47 -5.17
CA LEU A 66 23.11 9.82 -6.34
C LEU A 66 23.03 11.35 -6.51
N PRO A 67 23.42 11.92 -7.67
CA PRO A 67 23.36 13.35 -7.88
C PRO A 67 21.94 13.90 -7.90
N ILE A 68 21.74 15.13 -7.43
CA ILE A 68 20.43 15.82 -7.43
C ILE A 68 19.80 15.84 -8.83
N LYS A 69 20.59 16.02 -9.89
CA LYS A 69 20.10 16.03 -11.28
C LYS A 69 19.43 14.71 -11.67
N GLU A 70 19.97 13.56 -11.21
CA GLU A 70 19.36 12.26 -11.47
C GLU A 70 18.08 12.07 -10.65
N ILE A 71 18.06 12.54 -9.40
CA ILE A 71 16.85 12.55 -8.56
C ILE A 71 15.74 13.38 -9.22
N VAL A 72 16.06 14.57 -9.73
CA VAL A 72 15.10 15.42 -10.43
C VAL A 72 14.57 14.73 -11.68
N ARG A 73 15.43 14.10 -12.48
CA ARG A 73 15.02 13.30 -13.65
C ARG A 73 14.07 12.17 -13.26
N GLU A 74 14.37 11.46 -12.17
CA GLU A 74 13.52 10.39 -11.68
C GLU A 74 12.14 10.90 -11.22
N ILE A 75 12.10 12.04 -10.51
CA ILE A 75 10.84 12.69 -10.13
C ILE A 75 10.02 13.05 -11.37
N ILE A 76 10.65 13.65 -12.39
CA ILE A 76 9.98 14.00 -13.66
C ILE A 76 9.48 12.74 -14.37
N GLN A 77 10.28 11.68 -14.39
CA GLN A 77 9.89 10.41 -15.00
C GLN A 77 8.68 9.81 -14.26
N ILE A 78 8.70 9.73 -12.93
CA ILE A 78 7.57 9.25 -12.13
C ILE A 78 6.30 10.09 -12.42
N ASN A 79 6.43 11.41 -12.49
CA ASN A 79 5.31 12.29 -12.80
C ASN A 79 4.74 12.03 -14.21
N ASN A 80 5.61 11.79 -15.20
CA ASN A 80 5.21 11.51 -16.57
C ASN A 80 4.68 10.08 -16.77
N SER A 81 5.19 9.10 -16.03
CA SER A 81 4.76 7.70 -16.07
C SER A 81 3.41 7.51 -15.37
N ASN A 82 3.11 8.29 -14.34
CA ASN A 82 1.83 8.27 -13.64
C ASN A 82 0.67 8.92 -14.43
N LYS A 83 0.87 9.20 -15.72
CA LYS A 83 -0.22 9.54 -16.66
C LYS A 83 -1.30 8.46 -16.74
N VAL A 84 -1.04 7.23 -16.27
CA VAL A 84 -2.00 6.11 -16.24
C VAL A 84 -3.27 6.46 -15.45
N TYR A 85 -3.19 7.33 -14.45
CA TYR A 85 -4.36 7.77 -13.68
C TYR A 85 -4.98 9.10 -14.18
N LYS A 86 -4.48 9.68 -15.28
CA LYS A 86 -5.03 10.95 -15.83
C LYS A 86 -6.44 10.81 -16.38
N GLY A 87 -6.90 9.59 -16.66
CA GLY A 87 -8.27 9.30 -17.06
C GLY A 87 -9.23 9.06 -15.90
N PHE A 88 -8.77 9.15 -14.65
CA PHE A 88 -9.65 8.99 -13.50
C PHE A 88 -10.67 10.13 -13.45
N ASP A 89 -11.94 9.80 -13.65
CA ASP A 89 -13.01 10.77 -13.45
C ASP A 89 -13.17 11.03 -11.95
N THR A 90 -12.97 12.28 -11.55
CA THR A 90 -13.10 12.67 -10.14
C THR A 90 -14.53 12.43 -9.61
N ASN A 91 -15.54 12.38 -10.50
CA ASN A 91 -16.90 12.05 -10.12
C ASN A 91 -17.02 10.64 -9.54
N GLN A 92 -16.15 9.69 -9.94
CA GLN A 92 -16.16 8.34 -9.37
C GLN A 92 -15.87 8.31 -7.88
N PHE A 93 -15.19 9.34 -7.37
CA PHE A 93 -14.93 9.53 -5.94
C PHE A 93 -15.93 10.49 -5.28
N LEU A 94 -16.31 11.56 -5.98
CA LEU A 94 -17.18 12.59 -5.42
C LEU A 94 -18.64 12.13 -5.34
N ASP A 95 -19.17 11.42 -6.33
CA ASP A 95 -20.51 10.86 -6.25
C ASP A 95 -20.48 9.61 -5.36
N PHE A 96 -21.20 9.66 -4.22
CA PHE A 96 -21.24 8.54 -3.29
C PHE A 96 -21.84 7.27 -3.92
N ASP A 97 -22.80 7.40 -4.82
CA ASP A 97 -23.45 6.25 -5.46
C ASP A 97 -22.49 5.47 -6.37
N GLU A 98 -21.53 6.16 -6.97
CA GLU A 98 -20.43 5.52 -7.69
C GLU A 98 -19.32 5.09 -6.74
N ALA A 99 -18.98 5.96 -5.78
CA ALA A 99 -17.83 5.76 -4.92
C ALA A 99 -17.98 4.54 -4.02
N LYS A 100 -19.19 4.27 -3.52
CA LYS A 100 -19.48 3.14 -2.64
C LYS A 100 -19.07 1.79 -3.22
N ASN A 101 -18.96 1.62 -4.54
CA ASN A 101 -18.56 0.36 -5.16
C ASN A 101 -17.03 0.12 -5.11
N HIS A 102 -16.26 1.16 -4.82
CA HIS A 102 -14.79 1.15 -4.82
C HIS A 102 -14.19 1.22 -3.41
N ILE A 103 -15.04 1.37 -2.39
CA ILE A 103 -14.61 1.47 -1.00
C ILE A 103 -14.14 0.10 -0.51
N PHE A 104 -12.95 0.04 0.07
CA PHE A 104 -12.39 -1.15 0.69
C PHE A 104 -11.82 -0.84 2.07
N PHE A 105 -11.49 -1.88 2.84
CA PHE A 105 -10.82 -1.75 4.13
C PHE A 105 -9.41 -2.36 4.13
N LYS A 106 -8.56 -1.82 5.00
CA LYS A 106 -7.24 -2.35 5.33
C LYS A 106 -6.99 -2.28 6.84
N LEU A 107 -5.99 -3.03 7.29
CA LEU A 107 -5.57 -3.05 8.70
C LEU A 107 -4.32 -2.22 8.91
N VAL A 108 -4.31 -1.45 10.00
CA VAL A 108 -3.15 -0.73 10.51
C VAL A 108 -2.99 -0.98 12.01
N ASN A 109 -1.79 -0.84 12.56
CA ASN A 109 -1.62 -0.95 14.01
C ASN A 109 -2.29 0.24 14.71
N TYR A 110 -3.16 0.00 15.69
CA TYR A 110 -3.95 1.06 16.34
C TYR A 110 -3.07 2.06 17.08
N GLU A 111 -2.17 1.55 17.94
CA GLU A 111 -1.32 2.37 18.81
C GLU A 111 -0.34 3.24 18.00
N ARG A 112 0.32 2.65 17.00
CA ARG A 112 1.29 3.35 16.13
C ARG A 112 0.64 4.38 15.20
N ASN A 113 -0.68 4.38 15.06
CA ASN A 113 -1.40 5.26 14.14
C ASN A 113 -2.37 6.21 14.84
N LYS A 114 -2.32 6.36 16.17
CA LYS A 114 -3.25 7.21 16.93
C LYS A 114 -3.40 8.64 16.39
N GLU A 115 -2.31 9.30 15.99
CA GLU A 115 -2.33 10.64 15.40
C GLU A 115 -3.12 10.65 14.07
N LEU A 116 -2.85 9.68 13.19
CA LEU A 116 -3.56 9.54 11.91
C LEU A 116 -5.04 9.18 12.11
N LEU A 117 -5.34 8.30 13.07
CA LEU A 117 -6.70 7.83 13.37
C LEU A 117 -7.64 8.91 13.93
N GLN A 118 -7.12 10.09 14.32
CA GLN A 118 -7.96 11.23 14.67
C GLN A 118 -8.73 11.79 13.47
N ASP A 119 -8.17 11.64 12.27
CA ASP A 119 -8.73 12.15 11.02
C ASP A 119 -9.31 11.04 10.12
N LEU A 120 -9.09 9.78 10.48
CA LEU A 120 -9.63 8.64 9.74
C LEU A 120 -10.83 7.99 10.44
N PRO A 121 -11.91 7.70 9.71
CA PRO A 121 -12.94 6.78 10.18
C PRO A 121 -12.32 5.41 10.37
N HIS A 122 -12.57 4.78 11.52
CA HIS A 122 -11.97 3.50 11.84
C HIS A 122 -12.81 2.66 12.80
N MET A 123 -12.63 1.34 12.71
CA MET A 123 -13.16 0.37 13.66
C MET A 123 -12.00 -0.29 14.39
N LYS A 124 -12.05 -0.37 15.72
CA LYS A 124 -11.02 -1.06 16.50
C LYS A 124 -11.16 -2.57 16.34
N PHE A 125 -10.06 -3.26 16.08
CA PHE A 125 -10.01 -4.72 15.98
C PHE A 125 -8.75 -5.23 16.69
N LEU A 126 -8.93 -5.73 17.92
CA LEU A 126 -7.80 -6.11 18.80
C LEU A 126 -6.82 -4.92 18.98
N ASP A 127 -5.54 -5.12 18.71
CA ASP A 127 -4.46 -4.12 18.69
C ASP A 127 -4.33 -3.39 17.33
N LEU A 128 -5.21 -3.69 16.38
CA LEU A 128 -5.28 -3.09 15.05
C LEU A 128 -6.49 -2.14 14.92
N ALA A 129 -6.47 -1.36 13.85
CA ALA A 129 -7.58 -0.55 13.39
C ALA A 129 -7.91 -0.93 11.95
N VAL A 130 -9.20 -1.11 11.67
CA VAL A 130 -9.73 -1.16 10.32
C VAL A 130 -9.89 0.27 9.83
N VAL A 131 -9.20 0.62 8.74
CA VAL A 131 -9.32 1.93 8.07
C VAL A 131 -9.75 1.72 6.63
N PHE A 132 -10.25 2.78 6.00
CA PHE A 132 -10.92 2.68 4.71
C PHE A 132 -10.16 3.41 3.61
N GLY A 133 -10.25 2.87 2.40
CA GLY A 133 -9.69 3.45 1.21
C GLY A 133 -10.65 3.33 0.04
N PHE A 134 -10.45 4.17 -0.96
CA PHE A 134 -11.08 4.09 -2.25
C PHE A 134 -10.09 3.46 -3.24
N PHE A 135 -10.52 2.43 -3.95
CA PHE A 135 -9.73 1.69 -4.92
C PHE A 135 -9.75 2.35 -6.29
N VAL A 136 -8.58 2.58 -6.87
CA VAL A 136 -8.40 3.07 -8.25
C VAL A 136 -7.60 2.03 -9.01
N GLU A 137 -8.25 1.29 -9.90
CA GLU A 137 -7.56 0.31 -10.74
C GLU A 137 -6.70 1.01 -11.80
N SER A 138 -5.56 0.40 -12.13
CA SER A 138 -4.75 0.80 -13.28
C SER A 138 -4.71 -0.30 -14.32
N ASP A 139 -4.50 0.07 -15.58
CA ASP A 139 -4.44 -0.85 -16.72
C ASP A 139 -3.35 -1.94 -16.57
N ASN A 140 -2.33 -1.71 -15.73
CA ASN A 140 -1.18 -2.58 -15.54
C ASN A 140 -1.37 -3.64 -14.44
N SER A 141 -2.60 -3.93 -14.01
CA SER A 141 -2.89 -4.85 -12.90
C SER A 141 -2.30 -4.41 -11.54
N ASP A 142 -2.02 -3.12 -11.39
CA ASP A 142 -1.70 -2.48 -10.12
C ASP A 142 -2.86 -1.57 -9.70
N PHE A 143 -2.85 -1.04 -8.48
CA PHE A 143 -3.87 -0.11 -8.02
C PHE A 143 -3.31 1.05 -7.20
N ALA A 144 -3.92 2.21 -7.39
CA ALA A 144 -3.80 3.32 -6.47
C ALA A 144 -4.93 3.28 -5.45
N SER A 145 -4.73 3.97 -4.33
CA SER A 145 -5.82 4.17 -3.38
C SER A 145 -5.82 5.56 -2.79
N ILE A 146 -7.02 6.08 -2.57
CA ILE A 146 -7.26 7.32 -1.84
C ILE A 146 -7.68 6.93 -0.42
N LEU A 147 -7.01 7.49 0.59
CA LEU A 147 -7.39 7.25 1.98
C LEU A 147 -8.69 8.01 2.27
N ILE A 148 -9.65 7.36 2.93
CA ILE A 148 -10.92 8.00 3.26
C ILE A 148 -10.76 8.70 4.61
N HIS A 149 -11.01 10.01 4.65
CA HIS A 149 -10.92 10.86 5.84
C HIS A 149 -12.33 11.19 6.38
N ASN A 150 -12.42 11.65 7.62
CA ASN A 150 -13.70 12.03 8.25
C ASN A 150 -14.42 13.14 7.45
N SER A 151 -13.66 14.03 6.79
CA SER A 151 -14.22 15.05 5.89
C SER A 151 -14.98 14.45 4.70
N HIS A 152 -14.54 13.31 4.16
CA HIS A 152 -15.23 12.64 3.05
C HIS A 152 -16.57 12.03 3.51
N LEU A 153 -16.65 11.54 4.75
CA LEU A 153 -17.91 11.01 5.30
C LEU A 153 -18.94 12.11 5.48
N ASN A 154 -18.50 13.27 5.98
CA ASN A 154 -19.36 14.45 6.08
C ASN A 154 -19.88 14.90 4.72
N TYR A 155 -19.04 14.82 3.68
CA TYR A 155 -19.41 15.16 2.31
C TYR A 155 -20.39 14.15 1.69
N TRP A 156 -20.18 12.85 1.91
CA TRP A 156 -21.08 11.79 1.44
C TRP A 156 -22.32 11.59 2.33
N GLU A 157 -22.43 12.34 3.44
CA GLU A 157 -23.53 12.25 4.42
C GLU A 157 -23.72 10.83 5.01
N ILE A 158 -22.61 10.11 5.23
CA ILE A 158 -22.62 8.76 5.85
C ILE A 158 -21.82 8.73 7.16
N ASN A 159 -21.98 7.66 7.92
CA ASN A 159 -21.18 7.38 9.12
C ASN A 159 -20.19 6.22 8.91
N THR A 160 -19.31 6.02 9.89
CA THR A 160 -18.29 4.98 9.89
C THR A 160 -18.87 3.56 9.83
N ASP A 161 -20.03 3.30 10.44
CA ASP A 161 -20.65 1.97 10.43
C ASP A 161 -21.17 1.60 9.04
N ASP A 162 -21.75 2.56 8.32
CA ASP A 162 -22.22 2.35 6.94
C ASP A 162 -21.04 2.12 6.00
N LEU A 163 -19.99 2.92 6.15
CA LEU A 163 -18.72 2.72 5.45
C LEU A 163 -18.12 1.33 5.72
N TYR A 164 -18.16 0.87 6.98
CA TYR A 164 -17.68 -0.46 7.36
C TYR A 164 -18.47 -1.58 6.70
N LYS A 165 -19.81 -1.49 6.67
CA LYS A 165 -20.66 -2.50 6.00
C LYS A 165 -20.38 -2.57 4.50
N ILE A 166 -20.24 -1.42 3.84
CA ILE A 166 -19.92 -1.33 2.41
C ILE A 166 -18.55 -1.99 2.15
N ALA A 167 -17.53 -1.57 2.89
CA ALA A 167 -16.18 -2.11 2.75
C ALA A 167 -16.12 -3.62 3.04
N LEU A 168 -16.91 -4.11 4.00
CA LEU A 168 -16.97 -5.54 4.35
C LEU A 168 -17.45 -6.39 3.17
N TYR A 169 -18.37 -5.88 2.37
CA TYR A 169 -18.85 -6.53 1.16
C TYR A 169 -17.86 -6.40 -0.01
N ASN A 170 -17.35 -5.19 -0.24
CA ASN A 170 -16.52 -4.89 -1.41
C ASN A 170 -15.11 -5.50 -1.33
N THR A 171 -14.48 -5.46 -0.16
CA THR A 171 -13.05 -5.80 -0.04
C THR A 171 -12.73 -7.21 -0.54
N PRO A 172 -13.48 -8.27 -0.20
CA PRO A 172 -13.25 -9.60 -0.77
C PRO A 172 -13.47 -9.70 -2.29
N ASN A 173 -14.34 -8.87 -2.87
CA ASN A 173 -14.63 -8.86 -4.30
C ASN A 173 -13.53 -8.13 -5.09
N LEU A 174 -13.09 -6.97 -4.59
CA LEU A 174 -11.98 -6.20 -5.17
C LEU A 174 -10.64 -6.92 -4.99
N PHE A 175 -10.44 -7.53 -3.81
CA PHE A 175 -9.19 -8.14 -3.35
C PHE A 175 -9.39 -9.61 -3.04
N SER A 176 -9.59 -10.44 -4.07
CA SER A 176 -9.70 -11.89 -3.90
C SER A 176 -8.47 -12.45 -3.15
N HIS A 177 -8.73 -13.38 -2.23
CA HIS A 177 -7.67 -13.95 -1.39
C HIS A 177 -6.76 -14.87 -2.20
N LYS A 178 -5.50 -14.95 -1.77
CA LYS A 178 -4.50 -15.90 -2.23
C LYS A 178 -3.88 -16.59 -1.02
N ILE A 179 -3.82 -17.91 -1.08
CA ILE A 179 -3.11 -18.74 -0.10
C ILE A 179 -1.98 -19.49 -0.81
N SER A 180 -0.77 -19.37 -0.29
CA SER A 180 0.41 -20.07 -0.80
C SER A 180 1.22 -20.65 0.35
N ASN A 181 2.00 -21.70 0.07
CA ASN A 181 2.99 -22.16 1.03
C ASN A 181 4.07 -21.07 1.19
N LEU A 182 4.53 -20.86 2.42
CA LEU A 182 5.58 -19.89 2.71
C LEU A 182 6.85 -20.15 1.88
N PHE A 183 7.29 -21.41 1.80
CA PHE A 183 8.52 -21.77 1.09
C PHE A 183 8.42 -21.56 -0.41
N ASP A 184 7.31 -21.97 -1.03
CA ASP A 184 7.07 -21.72 -2.47
C ASP A 184 7.08 -20.21 -2.76
N THR A 185 6.55 -19.41 -1.83
CA THR A 185 6.57 -17.94 -1.97
C THR A 185 7.99 -17.40 -1.90
N VAL A 186 8.80 -17.84 -0.92
CA VAL A 186 10.21 -17.44 -0.78
C VAL A 186 11.02 -17.82 -2.03
N ILE A 187 10.86 -19.05 -2.55
CA ILE A 187 11.54 -19.50 -3.78
C ILE A 187 11.14 -18.59 -4.96
N SER A 188 9.85 -18.34 -5.15
CA SER A 188 9.36 -17.50 -6.26
C SER A 188 9.85 -16.05 -6.18
N LEU A 189 10.11 -15.54 -4.98
CA LEU A 189 10.70 -14.20 -4.79
C LEU A 189 12.19 -14.23 -5.10
N SER A 190 12.90 -15.28 -4.70
CA SER A 190 14.33 -15.44 -4.97
C SER A 190 14.64 -15.53 -6.48
N GLU A 191 13.79 -16.22 -7.25
CA GLU A 191 13.92 -16.36 -8.71
C GLU A 191 13.67 -15.04 -9.46
N LYS A 192 12.92 -14.10 -8.86
CA LYS A 192 12.62 -12.78 -9.44
C LYS A 192 13.67 -11.73 -9.13
N ILE A 193 14.57 -11.99 -8.17
CA ILE A 193 15.67 -11.10 -7.84
C ILE A 193 16.82 -11.39 -8.79
N SER A 194 17.38 -10.36 -9.44
CA SER A 194 18.47 -10.52 -10.41
C SER A 194 19.64 -11.34 -9.83
N PRO A 195 20.29 -12.21 -10.63
CA PRO A 195 21.40 -13.04 -10.16
C PRO A 195 22.53 -12.14 -9.67
N GLY A 196 22.72 -12.09 -8.35
CA GLY A 196 23.74 -11.26 -7.69
C GLY A 196 23.33 -10.63 -6.35
N SER A 197 22.04 -10.57 -5.99
CA SER A 197 21.59 -9.96 -4.71
C SER A 197 21.35 -10.96 -3.57
N LEU A 198 21.39 -12.27 -3.82
CA LEU A 198 21.12 -13.32 -2.82
C LEU A 198 22.25 -14.35 -2.68
N ASN A 199 23.47 -14.02 -3.10
CA ASN A 199 24.63 -14.93 -3.07
C ASN A 199 25.05 -15.39 -1.66
N GLU A 200 24.32 -15.05 -0.61
CA GLU A 200 24.64 -15.40 0.79
C GLU A 200 23.62 -16.31 1.48
N LEU A 201 22.47 -16.59 0.86
CA LEU A 201 21.55 -17.60 1.41
C LEU A 201 21.86 -18.95 0.75
N ASP A 202 22.75 -19.70 1.39
CA ASP A 202 23.03 -21.08 1.00
C ASP A 202 21.84 -21.98 1.34
N PHE A 203 20.92 -22.10 0.39
CA PHE A 203 19.78 -23.01 0.49
C PHE A 203 20.19 -24.49 0.25
N SER A 204 21.47 -24.80 -0.02
CA SER A 204 21.91 -26.17 -0.32
C SER A 204 21.89 -27.11 0.88
N GLU A 205 21.91 -26.57 2.11
CA GLU A 205 21.76 -27.35 3.36
C GLU A 205 20.29 -27.60 3.75
N LEU A 206 19.34 -26.92 3.12
CA LEU A 206 17.92 -27.19 3.35
C LEU A 206 17.52 -28.40 2.52
N ASP A 207 17.28 -29.53 3.21
CA ASP A 207 16.64 -30.70 2.63
C ASP A 207 15.20 -30.32 2.22
N PHE A 208 15.05 -29.74 1.03
CA PHE A 208 13.81 -29.17 0.51
C PHE A 208 12.69 -30.22 0.41
N GLU A 209 13.04 -31.50 0.24
CA GLU A 209 12.07 -32.59 0.19
C GLU A 209 11.58 -32.98 1.59
N LYS A 210 12.46 -33.00 2.61
CA LYS A 210 12.03 -33.18 4.01
C LYS A 210 11.31 -31.97 4.59
N THR A 211 11.67 -30.75 4.19
CA THR A 211 10.98 -29.54 4.65
C THR A 211 9.62 -29.40 3.96
N LYS A 212 9.49 -29.65 2.65
CA LYS A 212 8.18 -29.68 1.95
C LYS A 212 7.15 -30.60 2.60
N SER A 213 7.59 -31.76 3.10
CA SER A 213 6.68 -32.75 3.71
C SER A 213 6.16 -32.37 5.10
N ASN A 214 6.75 -31.35 5.76
CA ASN A 214 6.37 -30.89 7.11
C ASN A 214 5.80 -29.45 7.13
N ASN A 215 5.53 -28.86 5.97
CA ASN A 215 5.27 -27.41 5.87
C ASN A 215 3.80 -27.03 6.05
N ASN A 216 3.42 -26.88 7.32
CA ASN A 216 2.14 -26.31 7.76
C ASN A 216 2.09 -24.77 7.74
N PHE A 217 3.02 -24.10 7.05
CA PHE A 217 3.12 -22.64 7.00
C PHE A 217 2.53 -22.09 5.71
N PHE A 218 1.48 -21.28 5.85
CA PHE A 218 0.79 -20.65 4.74
C PHE A 218 0.82 -19.12 4.86
N ILE A 219 0.93 -18.45 3.73
CA ILE A 219 0.75 -17.01 3.62
C ILE A 219 -0.67 -16.77 3.13
N LEU A 220 -1.47 -16.03 3.90
CA LEU A 220 -2.76 -15.54 3.46
C LEU A 220 -2.65 -14.06 3.09
N THR A 221 -2.84 -13.76 1.81
CA THR A 221 -2.79 -12.40 1.26
C THR A 221 -3.91 -12.21 0.22
N ASN A 222 -3.90 -11.10 -0.52
CA ASN A 222 -4.82 -10.85 -1.64
C ASN A 222 -4.10 -10.91 -3.00
N LYS A 223 -4.86 -10.83 -4.10
CA LYS A 223 -4.34 -10.93 -5.47
C LYS A 223 -3.23 -9.91 -5.81
N TYR A 224 -3.21 -8.74 -5.16
CA TYR A 224 -2.18 -7.71 -5.37
C TYR A 224 -0.99 -7.86 -4.41
N GLY A 225 -1.09 -8.67 -3.35
CA GLY A 225 -0.04 -8.80 -2.33
C GLY A 225 0.17 -7.55 -1.48
N ILE A 226 -0.77 -6.60 -1.49
CA ILE A 226 -0.70 -5.32 -0.78
C ILE A 226 -1.88 -5.21 0.19
N ASN A 227 -1.62 -4.84 1.45
CA ASN A 227 -2.63 -4.77 2.52
C ASN A 227 -3.30 -6.14 2.81
N GLY A 228 -2.64 -7.26 2.49
CA GLY A 228 -3.23 -8.61 2.53
C GLY A 228 -3.66 -9.09 3.91
N ALA A 229 -3.18 -8.46 4.99
CA ALA A 229 -3.59 -8.79 6.35
C ALA A 229 -5.10 -8.64 6.56
N SER A 230 -5.77 -7.79 5.77
CA SER A 230 -7.22 -7.60 5.81
C SER A 230 -8.01 -8.89 5.50
N CYS A 231 -7.42 -9.88 4.82
CA CYS A 231 -8.04 -11.16 4.52
C CYS A 231 -8.53 -11.92 5.76
N ILE A 232 -7.96 -11.66 6.95
CA ILE A 232 -8.41 -12.30 8.21
C ILE A 232 -9.85 -11.90 8.57
N LEU A 233 -10.32 -10.75 8.08
CA LEU A 233 -11.67 -10.24 8.31
C LEU A 233 -12.68 -10.73 7.26
N TYR A 234 -12.23 -11.50 6.26
CA TYR A 234 -13.12 -11.99 5.21
C TYR A 234 -14.03 -13.06 5.81
N ARG A 235 -15.34 -12.79 5.75
CA ARG A 235 -16.34 -13.59 6.44
C ARG A 235 -16.25 -15.06 6.02
N GLY A 236 -15.96 -15.92 6.99
CA GLY A 236 -15.88 -17.38 6.80
C GLY A 236 -14.61 -17.88 6.11
N LEU A 237 -13.70 -17.01 5.68
CA LEU A 237 -12.50 -17.42 4.95
C LEU A 237 -11.58 -18.31 5.80
N LEU A 238 -11.23 -17.88 7.01
CA LEU A 238 -10.38 -18.69 7.90
C LEU A 238 -11.03 -20.04 8.23
N LYS A 239 -12.35 -20.07 8.45
CA LYS A 239 -13.09 -21.32 8.68
C LYS A 239 -13.05 -22.25 7.46
N LYS A 240 -13.17 -21.69 6.25
CA LYS A 240 -13.04 -22.43 5.00
C LYS A 240 -11.65 -23.04 4.86
N ILE A 241 -10.60 -22.24 5.09
CA ILE A 241 -9.20 -22.69 5.02
C ILE A 241 -8.94 -23.81 6.05
N ALA A 242 -9.38 -23.62 7.30
CA ALA A 242 -9.24 -24.62 8.36
C ALA A 242 -9.89 -25.96 7.97
N LYS A 243 -11.09 -25.91 7.38
CA LYS A 243 -11.83 -27.10 6.92
C LYS A 243 -11.15 -27.77 5.72
N GLU A 244 -10.69 -27.01 4.74
CA GLU A 244 -9.98 -27.54 3.56
C GLU A 244 -8.66 -28.22 3.93
N LYS A 245 -8.00 -27.73 4.98
CA LYS A 245 -6.72 -28.26 5.47
C LYS A 245 -6.90 -29.28 6.61
N ASN A 246 -8.13 -29.54 7.05
CA ASN A 246 -8.46 -30.44 8.17
C ASN A 246 -7.61 -30.18 9.43
N THR A 247 -7.49 -28.90 9.80
CA THR A 247 -6.55 -28.41 10.83
C THR A 247 -7.17 -27.23 11.57
N ASN A 248 -6.65 -26.91 12.76
CA ASN A 248 -6.91 -25.62 13.41
C ASN A 248 -5.90 -24.58 12.91
N LEU A 249 -6.29 -23.31 12.92
CA LEU A 249 -5.42 -22.23 12.46
C LEU A 249 -4.89 -21.39 13.62
N ILE A 250 -3.58 -21.14 13.62
CA ILE A 250 -2.99 -19.99 14.34
C ILE A 250 -2.68 -18.91 13.33
N VAL A 251 -3.07 -17.67 13.60
CA VAL A 251 -2.78 -16.54 12.73
C VAL A 251 -1.72 -15.67 13.40
N ILE A 252 -0.56 -15.52 12.76
CA ILE A 252 0.49 -14.62 13.20
C ILE A 252 0.59 -13.45 12.20
N PRO A 253 0.27 -12.22 12.63
CA PRO A 253 0.47 -11.05 11.80
C PRO A 253 1.98 -10.77 11.69
N SER A 254 2.59 -11.11 10.54
CA SER A 254 4.01 -10.86 10.26
C SER A 254 4.25 -9.49 9.63
N SER A 255 3.31 -9.01 8.81
CA SER A 255 3.36 -7.68 8.17
C SER A 255 1.96 -7.19 7.78
N ILE A 256 1.77 -5.88 7.78
CA ILE A 256 0.56 -5.26 7.22
C ILE A 256 0.54 -5.29 5.69
N HIS A 257 1.71 -5.37 5.04
CA HIS A 257 1.83 -5.34 3.58
C HIS A 257 1.60 -6.73 2.99
N GLU A 258 2.23 -7.77 3.55
CA GLU A 258 2.37 -9.08 2.88
C GLU A 258 1.40 -10.18 3.37
N GLY A 259 0.48 -9.87 4.27
CA GLY A 259 -0.54 -10.84 4.69
C GLY A 259 -0.37 -11.33 6.12
N ALA A 260 -1.42 -11.96 6.62
CA ALA A 260 -1.33 -12.68 7.88
C ALA A 260 -0.68 -14.04 7.60
N THR A 261 0.40 -14.37 8.30
CA THR A 261 0.98 -15.70 8.25
C THR A 261 0.05 -16.65 9.00
N CYS A 262 -0.57 -17.59 8.29
CA CYS A 262 -1.46 -18.59 8.87
C CYS A 262 -0.72 -19.91 9.05
N PHE A 263 -0.78 -20.46 10.24
CA PHE A 263 -0.24 -21.75 10.64
C PHE A 263 -1.38 -22.75 10.61
N ALA A 264 -1.14 -23.92 10.00
CA ALA A 264 -1.90 -25.11 10.29
C ALA A 264 -1.28 -25.80 11.53
N ILE A 265 -2.08 -26.22 12.50
CA ILE A 265 -1.68 -27.20 13.53
C ILE A 265 -2.32 -28.54 13.22
#